data_AF-A0A1G8H649-F1
#
_entry.id   AF-A0A1G8H649-F1
#
_cell.length_a   1.000
_cell.length_b   1.000
_cell.length_c   1.000
_cell.angle_alpha   90.00
_cell.angle_beta   90.00
_cell.angle_gamma   90.00
#
_symmetry.space_group_name_H-M   'P 1'
#
loop_
_entity.id
_entity.type
_entity.pdbx_description
1 polymer ?
#
loop_
_entity_poly.entity_id
_entity_poly.type
_entity_poly.pdbx_seq_one_letter_code
_entity_poly.pdbx_strand_id
1 'polypeptide(L)' 'MSAKTKAKELVKQMYKHQWRADAKEFREAKECAKIAVDEILSLLTLYNEENAFNDLQTKKYWNQVKQEIDKL' A
#
# COMPACT_ATOMS: atom_id res chain seq x y z
N MET A 1 12.23 2.12 5.15
CA MET A 1 11.46 3.36 4.90
C MET A 1 10.28 3.42 5.86
N SER A 2 9.76 4.60 6.23
CA SER A 2 8.57 4.68 7.08
C SER A 2 7.30 4.32 6.30
N ALA A 3 6.29 3.78 7.00
CA ALA A 3 5.01 3.42 6.39
C ALA A 3 4.34 4.62 5.70
N LYS A 4 4.41 5.81 6.33
CA LYS A 4 3.89 7.07 5.79
C LYS A 4 4.55 7.49 4.49
N THR A 5 5.88 7.37 4.40
CA THR A 5 6.60 7.69 3.15
C THR A 5 6.24 6.70 2.06
N LYS A 6 6.12 5.41 2.38
CA LYS A 6 5.70 4.39 1.39
C LYS A 6 4.28 4.58 0.91
N ALA A 7 3.34 4.91 1.79
CA ALA A 7 1.96 5.21 1.42
C ALA A 7 1.89 6.34 0.38
N LYS A 8 2.61 7.44 0.61
CA LYS A 8 2.70 8.56 -0.35
C LYS A 8 3.32 8.15 -1.68
N GLU A 9 4.38 7.36 -1.64
CA GLU A 9 5.05 6.85 -2.84
C GLU A 9 4.09 6.01 -3.69
N LEU A 10 3.35 5.08 -3.07
CA LEU A 10 2.40 4.22 -3.77
C LEU A 10 1.26 5.02 -4.40
N VAL A 11 0.62 5.91 -3.64
CA VAL A 11 -0.44 6.75 -4.18
C VAL A 11 0.09 7.63 -5.32
N LYS A 12 1.30 8.20 -5.18
CA LYS A 12 1.93 8.99 -6.24
C LYS A 12 2.25 8.18 -7.50
N GLN A 13 2.64 6.92 -7.37
CA GLN A 13 2.87 6.02 -8.52
C GLN A 13 1.57 5.68 -9.25
N MET A 14 0.49 5.48 -8.51
CA MET A 14 -0.84 5.20 -9.07
C MET A 14 -1.52 6.46 -9.63
N TYR A 15 -1.13 7.63 -9.12
CA TYR A 15 -1.61 8.90 -9.59
C TYR A 15 -0.97 9.23 -10.94
N LYS A 16 -1.70 8.95 -12.02
CA LYS A 16 -1.30 9.38 -13.36
C LYS A 16 -1.27 10.91 -13.37
N HIS A 17 -0.09 11.50 -13.62
CA HIS A 17 0.06 12.94 -13.80
C HIS A 17 -0.69 13.37 -15.08
N GLN A 18 -2.00 13.52 -14.99
CA GLN A 18 -2.77 14.21 -16.01
C GLN A 18 -2.67 15.71 -15.75
N TRP A 19 -2.78 16.48 -16.83
CA TRP A 19 -2.62 17.94 -16.82
C TRP A 19 -3.66 18.66 -15.95
N ARG A 20 -4.70 17.94 -15.49
CA ARG A 20 -5.69 18.40 -14.52
C ARG A 20 -5.67 17.44 -13.34
N ALA A 21 -5.21 17.91 -12.20
CA ALA A 21 -5.32 17.15 -10.98
C ALA A 21 -6.79 17.09 -10.54
N ASP A 22 -7.48 15.98 -10.78
CA ASP A 22 -8.84 15.78 -10.27
C ASP A 22 -8.79 15.05 -8.92
N ALA A 23 -9.65 15.48 -7.98
CA ALA A 23 -9.91 14.79 -6.72
C ALA A 23 -10.38 13.34 -6.96
N LYS A 24 -11.08 13.09 -8.08
CA LYS A 24 -11.46 11.74 -8.51
C LYS A 24 -10.26 10.86 -8.80
N GLU A 25 -9.29 11.34 -9.58
CA GLU A 25 -8.07 10.59 -9.91
C GLU A 25 -7.24 10.30 -8.66
N PHE A 26 -7.21 11.22 -7.69
CA PHE A 26 -6.50 11.00 -6.44
C PHE A 26 -7.17 9.89 -5.61
N ARG A 27 -8.51 9.90 -5.55
CA ARG A 27 -9.28 8.84 -4.89
C ARG A 27 -9.06 7.48 -5.56
N GLU A 28 -9.07 7.43 -6.89
CA GLU A 28 -8.80 6.20 -7.65
C GLU A 28 -7.37 5.70 -7.38
N ALA A 29 -6.38 6.60 -7.36
CA ALA A 29 -5.00 6.26 -7.03
C ALA A 29 -4.85 5.71 -5.60
N LYS A 30 -5.59 6.27 -4.62
CA LYS A 30 -5.65 5.73 -3.25
C LYS A 30 -6.21 4.30 -3.23
N GLU A 31 -7.32 4.05 -3.91
CA GLU A 31 -7.92 2.71 -3.95
C GLU A 31 -7.01 1.70 -4.66
N CYS A 32 -6.39 2.07 -5.79
CA CYS A 32 -5.39 1.23 -6.46
C CYS A 32 -4.21 0.90 -5.53
N ALA A 33 -3.70 1.89 -4.79
CA ALA A 33 -2.62 1.67 -3.83
C ALA A 33 -3.05 0.73 -2.69
N LYS A 34 -4.30 0.80 -2.22
CA LYS A 34 -4.83 -0.12 -1.20
C LYS A 34 -4.95 -1.55 -1.72
N ILE A 35 -5.47 -1.74 -2.94
CA ILE A 35 -5.58 -3.05 -3.58
C ILE A 35 -4.20 -3.70 -3.68
N ALA A 36 -3.20 -2.96 -4.16
CA ALA A 36 -1.83 -3.47 -4.25
C ALA A 36 -1.27 -3.90 -2.88
N VAL A 37 -1.56 -3.17 -1.81
CA VAL A 37 -1.15 -3.57 -0.45
C VAL A 37 -1.88 -4.83 0.02
N ASP A 38 -3.17 -4.97 -0.33
CA ASP A 38 -3.95 -6.17 0.00
C ASP A 38 -3.45 -7.42 -0.75
N GLU A 39 -3.02 -7.27 -1.99
CA GLU A 39 -2.36 -8.34 -2.76
C GLU A 39 -1.06 -8.78 -2.08
N ILE A 40 -0.23 -7.83 -1.65
CA ILE A 40 1.01 -8.12 -0.91
C ILE A 40 0.71 -8.86 0.40
N LEU A 41 -0.25 -8.39 1.19
CA LEU A 41 -0.65 -9.03 2.44
C LEU A 41 -1.20 -10.45 2.22
N SER A 42 -1.88 -10.68 1.11
CA SER A 42 -2.38 -11.99 0.71
C SER A 42 -1.24 -12.95 0.36
N LEU A 43 -0.26 -12.49 -0.43
CA LEU A 43 0.94 -13.27 -0.75
C LEU A 43 1.73 -13.64 0.51
N LEU A 44 1.98 -12.68 1.41
CA LEU A 44 2.64 -12.94 2.69
C LEU A 44 1.91 -14.02 3.52
N THR A 45 0.58 -14.02 3.47
CA THR A 45 -0.22 -15.04 4.17
C THR A 45 -0.08 -16.43 3.53
N LEU A 46 0.07 -16.52 2.21
CA LEU A 46 0.21 -17.79 1.47
C LEU A 46 1.60 -18.43 1.60
N TYR A 47 2.67 -17.63 1.69
CA TYR A 47 4.07 -18.13 1.74
C TYR A 47 4.55 -18.53 3.15
N ASN A 48 3.67 -18.51 4.15
CA ASN A 48 4.04 -18.59 5.57
C ASN A 48 4.41 -19.97 6.13
N GLU A 49 4.49 -21.01 5.30
CA GLU A 49 4.71 -22.37 5.81
C GLU A 49 6.16 -22.62 6.28
N GLU A 50 7.16 -21.81 5.89
CA GLU A 50 8.58 -22.10 6.21
C GLU A 50 9.36 -20.99 6.95
N ASN A 51 8.87 -19.75 7.09
CA ASN A 51 9.65 -18.62 7.70
C ASN A 51 8.80 -17.57 8.47
N ALA A 52 8.03 -18.03 9.46
CA ALA A 52 7.00 -17.25 10.17
C ALA A 52 7.44 -15.93 10.86
N PHE A 53 8.71 -15.77 11.26
CA PHE A 53 9.14 -14.60 12.05
C PHE A 53 9.40 -13.35 11.21
N ASN A 54 9.99 -13.51 10.01
CA ASN A 54 10.19 -12.40 9.07
C ASN A 54 8.87 -11.94 8.45
N ASP A 55 7.89 -12.83 8.35
CA ASP A 55 6.59 -12.51 7.80
C ASP A 55 5.77 -11.61 8.73
N LEU A 56 5.78 -11.83 10.05
CA LEU A 56 4.97 -11.05 10.98
C LEU A 56 5.35 -9.55 11.00
N GLN A 57 6.65 -9.24 11.00
CA GLN A 57 7.10 -7.84 10.95
C GLN A 57 6.76 -7.20 9.60
N THR A 58 6.94 -7.94 8.51
CA THR A 58 6.62 -7.49 7.15
C THR A 58 5.12 -7.23 6.99
N LYS A 59 4.29 -8.15 7.47
CA LYS A 59 2.82 -8.02 7.52
C LYS A 59 2.38 -6.84 8.37
N LYS A 60 3.00 -6.63 9.54
CA LYS A 60 2.72 -5.45 10.39
C LYS A 60 3.07 -4.16 9.66
N TYR A 61 4.21 -4.11 8.97
CA TYR A 61 4.63 -2.97 8.18
C TYR A 61 3.63 -2.66 7.06
N TRP A 62 3.22 -3.64 6.25
CA TRP A 62 2.27 -3.43 5.16
C TRP A 62 0.87 -3.03 5.66
N ASN A 63 0.43 -3.55 6.80
CA ASN A 63 -0.80 -3.08 7.46
C ASN A 63 -0.69 -1.60 7.87
N GLN A 64 0.45 -1.16 8.40
CA GLN A 64 0.68 0.26 8.69
C GLN A 64 0.68 1.11 7.42
N VAL A 65 1.25 0.64 6.32
CA VAL A 65 1.19 1.33 5.02
C VAL A 65 -0.26 1.50 4.57
N LYS A 66 -1.09 0.45 4.66
CA LYS A 66 -2.52 0.52 4.32
C LYS A 66 -3.25 1.60 5.13
N GLN A 67 -3.04 1.64 6.44
CA GLN A 67 -3.64 2.65 7.32
C GLN A 67 -3.17 4.06 6.99
N GLU A 68 -1.90 4.24 6.62
CA GLU A 68 -1.39 5.55 6.21
C GLU A 68 -1.97 5.97 4.85
N ILE A 69 -2.25 5.05 3.93
CA ILE A 69 -2.96 5.37 2.68
C ILE A 69 -4.37 5.88 2.99
N ASP A 70 -5.12 5.27 3.91
CA ASP A 70 -6.47 5.72 4.26
C ASP A 70 -6.48 7.18 4.77
N LYS A 71 -5.43 7.60 5.48
CA LYS A 71 -5.26 8.96 6.04
C LYS A 71 -4.83 10.02 5.02
N LEU A 72 -4.34 9.64 3.83
CA LEU A 72 -3.92 10.58 2.78
C LEU A 72 -5.09 11.33 2.16
#